data_AF-A0A6N0LZ69-F1
#
_entry.id   AF-A0A6N0LZ69-F1
#
_cell.length_a   1.000
_cell.length_b   1.000
_cell.length_c   1.000
_cell.angle_alpha   90.00
_cell.angle_beta   90.00
_cell.angle_gamma   90.00
#
_symmetry.space_group_name_H-M   'P 1'
#
loop_
_entity.id
_entity.type
_entity.pdbx_description
1 polymer ?
#
loop_
_entity_poly.entity_id
_entity_poly.type
_entity_poly.pdbx_seq_one_letter_code
_entity_poly.pdbx_strand_id
1 'polypeptide(L)'
;MNFSPQLIALGEYLAGEFDNREQAIEEPVWYVHLRMWQRPVNLFTEDSITLFAEQASVINLDKPYRQRIMRLRHGSNSDTSLEVQYYIPQDPDALRGAGNNPALLNTLTPEQLDLLPGCILTVTHKALAGDRYKFTATPQPETCCSFTYLGNSIHVSLGFETTAAEFHSYDKGIDPTTGKATWGAIMGPYRYTKRNQYSIR
;
A
#
# COMPACT_ATOMS: atom_id res chain seq x y z
N MET A 1 -17.75 -5.94 14.38
CA MET A 1 -17.86 -4.96 13.27
C MET A 1 -18.34 -5.72 12.05
N ASN A 2 -19.27 -5.18 11.27
CA ASN A 2 -19.83 -5.86 10.10
C ASN A 2 -19.29 -5.18 8.83
N PHE A 3 -18.02 -5.42 8.51
CA PHE A 3 -17.43 -4.96 7.26
C PHE A 3 -18.06 -5.71 6.07
N SER A 4 -18.17 -5.07 4.91
CA SER A 4 -18.67 -5.77 3.73
C SER A 4 -17.74 -6.93 3.33
N PRO A 5 -18.25 -7.96 2.64
CA PRO A 5 -17.42 -9.04 2.12
C PRO A 5 -16.26 -8.54 1.24
N GLN A 6 -16.47 -7.46 0.48
CA GLN A 6 -15.46 -6.87 -0.39
C GLN A 6 -14.37 -6.15 0.42
N LEU A 7 -14.71 -5.45 1.50
CA LEU A 7 -13.72 -4.81 2.36
C LEU A 7 -12.87 -5.86 3.08
N ILE A 8 -13.50 -6.93 3.57
CA ILE A 8 -12.82 -8.08 4.18
C ILE A 8 -11.86 -8.72 3.17
N ALA A 9 -12.35 -9.06 1.98
CA ALA A 9 -11.55 -9.68 0.93
C ALA A 9 -10.37 -8.79 0.49
N LEU A 10 -10.58 -7.48 0.33
CA LEU A 10 -9.51 -6.54 0.02
C LEU A 10 -8.45 -6.53 1.13
N GLY A 11 -8.86 -6.46 2.40
CA GLY A 11 -7.96 -6.52 3.54
C GLY A 11 -7.14 -7.81 3.56
N GLU A 12 -7.78 -8.97 3.36
CA GLU A 12 -7.11 -10.27 3.27
C GLU A 12 -6.13 -10.33 2.10
N TYR A 13 -6.48 -9.75 0.95
CA TYR A 13 -5.63 -9.79 -0.23
C TYR A 13 -4.37 -8.95 -0.04
N LEU A 14 -4.49 -7.81 0.62
CA LEU A 14 -3.38 -6.92 0.91
C LEU A 14 -2.53 -7.40 2.10
N ALA A 15 -3.12 -8.03 3.11
CA ALA A 15 -2.38 -8.50 4.28
C ALA A 15 -1.44 -9.68 3.97
N GLY A 16 -0.15 -9.39 3.79
CA GLY A 16 0.82 -10.44 3.45
C GLY A 16 2.25 -9.96 3.31
N GLU A 17 3.11 -10.92 3.02
CA GLU A 17 4.46 -10.71 2.50
C GLU A 17 4.47 -10.95 1.01
N PHE A 18 5.16 -10.10 0.28
CA PHE A 18 5.26 -10.17 -1.16
C PHE A 18 6.69 -9.87 -1.62
N ASP A 19 7.06 -10.38 -2.78
CA ASP A 19 8.24 -9.93 -3.51
C ASP A 19 7.98 -9.96 -5.02
N ASN A 20 8.79 -9.24 -5.80
CA ASN A 20 8.72 -9.24 -7.26
C ASN A 20 9.85 -10.09 -7.90
N ARG A 21 10.27 -11.18 -7.23
CA ARG A 21 11.45 -11.96 -7.62
C ARG A 21 11.42 -12.38 -9.09
N GLU A 22 10.29 -12.92 -9.55
CA GLU A 22 10.16 -13.41 -10.92
C GLU A 22 10.37 -12.28 -11.94
N GLN A 23 9.73 -11.11 -11.72
CA GLN A 23 9.89 -9.93 -12.57
C GLN A 23 11.34 -9.41 -12.56
N ALA A 24 11.97 -9.33 -11.39
CA ALA A 24 13.34 -8.83 -11.29
C ALA A 24 14.38 -9.76 -11.95
N ILE A 25 14.09 -11.06 -12.07
CA ILE A 25 14.92 -12.02 -12.81
C ILE A 25 14.70 -11.88 -14.32
N GLU A 26 13.45 -11.72 -14.75
CA GLU A 26 13.07 -11.59 -16.16
C GLU A 26 13.53 -10.25 -16.77
N GLU A 27 13.44 -9.17 -15.98
CA GLU A 27 13.64 -7.80 -16.44
C GLU A 27 14.61 -6.99 -15.52
N PRO A 28 15.85 -7.49 -15.29
CA PRO A 28 16.76 -6.98 -14.25
C PRO A 28 17.28 -5.56 -14.49
N VAL A 29 17.20 -5.07 -15.73
CA VAL A 29 17.58 -3.69 -16.10
C VAL A 29 16.56 -2.68 -15.56
N TRP A 30 15.29 -3.07 -15.49
CA TRP A 30 14.17 -2.17 -15.20
C TRP A 30 13.61 -2.34 -13.79
N TYR A 31 13.71 -3.55 -13.24
CA TYR A 31 13.10 -3.89 -11.97
C TYR A 31 14.13 -4.44 -10.99
N VAL A 32 14.37 -3.66 -9.94
CA VAL A 32 15.08 -4.15 -8.76
C VAL A 32 14.24 -5.18 -8.03
N HIS A 33 14.89 -6.15 -7.39
CA HIS A 33 14.21 -7.12 -6.54
C HIS A 33 13.90 -6.49 -5.18
N LEU A 34 12.60 -6.40 -4.88
CA LEU A 34 12.01 -5.77 -3.72
C LEU A 34 11.18 -6.78 -2.94
N ARG A 35 11.19 -6.59 -1.61
CA ARG A 35 10.27 -7.25 -0.69
C ARG A 35 9.35 -6.21 -0.08
N MET A 36 8.10 -6.60 0.12
CA MET A 36 7.05 -5.78 0.71
C MET A 36 6.31 -6.58 1.78
N TRP A 37 6.09 -5.94 2.92
CA TRP A 37 5.24 -6.45 3.99
C TRP A 37 4.07 -5.51 4.18
N GLN A 38 2.87 -6.06 4.29
CA GLN A 38 1.66 -5.33 4.63
C GLN A 38 1.03 -6.01 5.85
N ARG A 39 1.35 -5.48 7.04
CA ARG A 39 0.99 -6.03 8.35
C ARG A 39 -0.29 -5.40 8.88
N PRO A 40 -1.31 -6.18 9.26
CA PRO A 40 -2.47 -5.65 9.97
C PRO A 40 -2.08 -4.98 11.28
N VAL A 41 -2.71 -3.84 11.58
CA VAL A 41 -2.52 -3.08 12.83
C VAL A 41 -3.87 -2.67 13.42
N ASN A 42 -3.93 -2.60 14.76
CA ASN A 42 -5.15 -2.27 15.49
C ASN A 42 -5.38 -0.75 15.60
N LEU A 43 -5.55 -0.12 14.45
CA LEU A 43 -5.83 1.31 14.33
C LEU A 43 -7.14 1.52 13.58
N PHE A 44 -7.91 2.53 13.99
CA PHE A 44 -9.18 2.91 13.34
C PHE A 44 -10.18 1.75 13.22
N THR A 45 -10.21 0.87 14.23
CA THR A 45 -10.98 -0.38 14.19
C THR A 45 -12.49 -0.15 14.17
N GLU A 46 -12.96 1.05 14.48
CA GLU A 46 -14.36 1.43 14.45
C GLU A 46 -15.01 1.31 13.07
N ASP A 47 -14.26 1.54 11.98
CA ASP A 47 -14.80 1.67 10.63
C ASP A 47 -13.88 1.12 9.52
N SER A 48 -12.71 0.58 9.86
CA SER A 48 -11.70 0.26 8.85
C SER A 48 -10.83 -0.95 9.19
N ILE A 49 -10.20 -1.48 8.14
CA ILE A 49 -9.07 -2.42 8.24
C ILE A 49 -7.81 -1.59 7.98
N THR A 50 -6.83 -1.65 8.87
CA THR A 50 -5.61 -0.85 8.75
C THR A 50 -4.37 -1.73 8.60
N LEU A 51 -3.51 -1.39 7.65
CA LEU A 51 -2.27 -2.10 7.37
C LEU A 51 -1.07 -1.15 7.46
N PHE A 52 -0.01 -1.59 8.13
CA PHE A 52 1.33 -1.03 8.00
C PHE A 52 2.02 -1.67 6.80
N ALA A 53 2.42 -0.85 5.81
CA ALA A 53 3.15 -1.28 4.64
C ALA A 53 4.61 -0.85 4.74
N GLU A 54 5.54 -1.78 4.56
CA GLU A 54 6.98 -1.54 4.53
C GLU A 54 7.60 -2.19 3.29
N GLN A 55 8.51 -1.48 2.62
CA GLN A 55 9.20 -1.94 1.42
C GLN A 55 10.71 -1.78 1.56
N ALA A 56 11.44 -2.81 1.17
CA ALA A 56 12.89 -2.83 1.17
C ALA A 56 13.43 -3.53 -0.08
N SER A 57 14.65 -3.20 -0.48
CA SER A 57 15.36 -4.02 -1.46
C SER A 57 15.91 -5.26 -0.79
N VAL A 58 15.89 -6.40 -1.50
CA VAL A 58 16.39 -7.67 -0.93
C VAL A 58 17.86 -7.67 -0.58
N ILE A 59 18.65 -6.75 -1.14
CA ILE A 59 20.06 -6.58 -0.79
C ILE A 59 20.27 -5.89 0.57
N ASN A 60 19.23 -5.25 1.11
CA ASN A 60 19.31 -4.50 2.36
C ASN A 60 17.93 -4.43 3.05
N LEU A 61 17.45 -5.58 3.53
CA LEU A 61 16.15 -5.69 4.20
C LEU A 61 16.05 -4.84 5.48
N ASP A 62 17.19 -4.58 6.15
CA ASP A 62 17.25 -3.79 7.38
C ASP A 62 17.19 -2.27 7.12
N LYS A 63 17.18 -1.83 5.86
CA LYS A 63 17.03 -0.41 5.46
C LYS A 63 15.85 -0.24 4.51
N PRO A 64 14.61 -0.41 5.00
CA PRO A 64 13.42 -0.12 4.22
C PRO A 64 13.44 1.33 3.74
N TYR A 65 13.07 1.54 2.47
CA TYR A 65 13.06 2.87 1.87
C TYR A 65 11.68 3.53 1.94
N ARG A 66 10.64 2.77 2.27
CA ARG A 66 9.26 3.27 2.37
C ARG A 66 8.47 2.54 3.43
N GLN A 67 7.82 3.32 4.28
CA GLN A 67 6.82 2.88 5.25
C GLN A 67 5.56 3.73 5.11
N ARG A 68 4.38 3.13 5.14
CA ARG A 68 3.09 3.84 5.12
C ARG A 68 2.07 3.10 5.96
N ILE A 69 1.05 3.82 6.42
CA ILE A 69 -0.18 3.21 6.91
C ILE A 69 -1.22 3.32 5.80
N MET A 70 -1.90 2.21 5.53
CA MET A 70 -3.02 2.09 4.60
C MET A 70 -4.27 1.83 5.41
N ARG A 71 -5.23 2.77 5.39
CA ARG A 71 -6.54 2.61 6.01
C ARG A 71 -7.56 2.28 4.94
N LEU A 72 -8.13 1.09 5.01
CA LEU A 72 -9.11 0.56 4.06
C LEU A 72 -10.50 0.68 4.67
N ARG A 73 -11.41 1.39 3.99
CA ARG A 73 -12.77 1.62 4.51
C ARG A 73 -13.77 1.78 3.38
N HIS A 74 -15.05 1.87 3.75
CA HIS A 74 -16.10 2.29 2.82
C HIS A 74 -15.91 3.76 2.43
N GLY A 75 -16.11 4.04 1.14
CA GLY A 75 -16.06 5.41 0.63
C GLY A 75 -17.29 6.20 1.07
N SER A 76 -17.13 7.51 1.23
CA SER A 76 -18.18 8.42 1.72
C SER A 76 -19.40 8.52 0.79
N ASN A 77 -19.26 8.14 -0.48
CA ASN A 77 -20.25 8.41 -1.53
C ASN A 77 -21.17 7.22 -1.84
N SER A 78 -20.82 6.00 -1.40
CA SER A 78 -21.72 4.83 -1.42
C SER A 78 -21.19 3.69 -0.55
N ASP A 79 -22.11 2.92 0.03
CA ASP A 79 -21.81 1.71 0.80
C ASP A 79 -21.08 0.62 0.00
N THR A 80 -21.09 0.73 -1.33
CA THR A 80 -20.44 -0.22 -2.26
C THR A 80 -19.05 0.23 -2.71
N SER A 81 -18.72 1.51 -2.53
CA SER A 81 -17.41 2.06 -2.85
C SER A 81 -16.44 1.76 -1.70
N LEU A 82 -15.23 1.37 -2.05
CA LEU A 82 -14.13 1.20 -1.10
C LEU A 82 -13.08 2.27 -1.36
N GLU A 83 -12.35 2.66 -0.34
CA GLU A 83 -11.24 3.60 -0.46
C GLU A 83 -10.04 3.17 0.37
N VAL A 84 -8.86 3.63 -0.04
CA VAL A 84 -7.61 3.48 0.71
C VAL A 84 -7.03 4.87 0.98
N GLN A 85 -7.02 5.28 2.24
CA GLN A 85 -6.38 6.50 2.71
C GLN A 85 -4.97 6.17 3.22
N TYR A 86 -3.97 6.94 2.79
CA TYR A 86 -2.59 6.79 3.24
C TYR A 86 -2.26 7.76 4.37
N TYR A 87 -1.44 7.29 5.31
CA TYR A 87 -0.79 8.08 6.35
C TYR A 87 0.71 7.77 6.36
N ILE A 88 1.49 8.66 6.96
CA ILE A 88 2.91 8.44 7.25
C ILE A 88 3.13 8.40 8.75
N PRO A 89 3.94 7.44 9.27
CA PRO A 89 4.39 7.51 10.66
C PRO A 89 5.23 8.77 10.90
N GLN A 90 5.04 9.43 12.04
CA GLN A 90 5.84 10.59 12.45
C GLN A 90 7.31 10.20 12.73
N ASP A 91 7.54 8.99 13.22
CA ASP A 91 8.88 8.40 13.41
C ASP A 91 8.99 7.06 12.66
N PRO A 92 9.29 7.09 11.35
CA PRO A 92 9.52 5.87 10.56
C PRO A 92 10.72 5.04 11.06
N ASP A 93 11.72 5.68 11.66
CA ASP A 93 12.93 5.00 12.11
C ASP A 93 12.65 4.09 13.32
N ALA A 94 11.75 4.49 14.22
CA ALA A 94 11.27 3.63 15.30
C ALA A 94 10.53 2.37 14.81
N LEU A 95 9.97 2.40 13.59
CA LEU A 95 9.23 1.28 12.98
C LEU A 95 10.08 0.49 11.99
N ARG A 96 11.37 0.80 11.85
CA ARG A 96 12.26 0.15 10.89
C ARG A 96 12.29 -1.37 11.09
N GLY A 97 11.93 -2.10 10.04
CA GLY A 97 11.91 -3.56 10.05
C GLY A 97 10.67 -4.16 10.70
N ALA A 98 9.67 -3.34 11.05
CA ALA A 98 8.41 -3.80 11.64
C ALA A 98 7.60 -4.72 10.70
N GLY A 99 7.87 -4.67 9.39
CA GLY A 99 7.34 -5.64 8.43
C GLY A 99 7.76 -7.07 8.75
N ASN A 100 8.98 -7.28 9.25
CA ASN A 100 9.47 -8.59 9.68
C ASN A 100 9.36 -8.81 11.21
N ASN A 101 9.38 -7.74 12.00
CA ASN A 101 9.22 -7.77 13.45
C ASN A 101 7.96 -7.01 13.90
N PRO A 102 6.76 -7.63 13.80
CA PRO A 102 5.49 -6.93 14.03
C PRO A 102 5.29 -6.44 15.47
N ALA A 103 6.10 -6.90 16.45
CA ALA A 103 6.04 -6.41 17.82
C ALA A 103 6.31 -4.89 17.93
N LEU A 104 7.08 -4.32 16.98
CA LEU A 104 7.33 -2.88 16.89
C LEU A 104 6.05 -2.08 16.58
N LEU A 105 5.02 -2.72 16.02
CA LEU A 105 3.75 -2.08 15.68
C LEU A 105 2.80 -1.97 16.87
N ASN A 106 3.06 -2.68 17.98
CA ASN A 106 2.16 -2.72 19.14
C ASN A 106 2.03 -1.38 19.86
N THR A 107 3.02 -0.49 19.70
CA THR A 107 3.02 0.84 20.32
C THR A 107 2.46 1.92 19.42
N LEU A 108 2.08 1.59 18.18
CA LEU A 108 1.60 2.55 17.21
C LEU A 108 0.21 3.03 17.61
N THR A 109 0.01 4.35 17.66
CA THR A 109 -1.29 4.98 17.91
C THR A 109 -1.68 5.93 16.78
N PRO A 110 -2.97 6.28 16.63
CA PRO A 110 -3.41 7.23 15.60
C PRO A 110 -2.71 8.59 15.66
N GLU A 111 -2.36 9.06 16.86
CA GLU A 111 -1.73 10.38 17.09
C GLU A 111 -0.29 10.44 16.58
N GLN A 112 0.34 9.29 16.34
CA GLN A 112 1.69 9.16 15.79
C GLN A 112 1.71 9.12 14.26
N LEU A 113 0.56 9.36 13.62
CA LEU A 113 0.39 9.30 12.18
C LEU A 113 -0.01 10.65 11.61
N ASP A 114 0.69 11.08 10.56
CA ASP A 114 0.30 12.23 9.79
C ASP A 114 -0.54 11.79 8.58
N LEU A 115 -1.74 12.36 8.48
CA LEU A 115 -2.63 12.17 7.33
C LEU A 115 -1.97 12.74 6.07
N LEU A 116 -2.03 11.97 4.97
CA LEU A 116 -1.65 12.43 3.65
C LEU A 116 -2.92 12.76 2.83
N PRO A 117 -3.49 13.97 2.92
CA PRO A 117 -4.86 14.25 2.49
C PRO A 117 -5.10 14.02 0.99
N GLY A 118 -4.12 14.30 0.14
CA GLY A 118 -4.21 14.05 -1.31
C GLY A 118 -3.90 12.61 -1.72
N CYS A 119 -3.54 11.75 -0.78
CA CYS A 119 -3.11 10.38 -1.02
C CYS A 119 -4.23 9.41 -0.64
N ILE A 120 -5.30 9.46 -1.43
CA ILE A 120 -6.48 8.60 -1.30
C ILE A 120 -6.75 7.93 -2.64
N LEU A 121 -7.10 6.65 -2.59
CA LEU A 121 -7.48 5.86 -3.76
C LEU A 121 -8.94 5.43 -3.66
N THR A 122 -9.68 5.57 -4.75
CA THR A 122 -10.96 4.86 -4.94
C THR A 122 -10.66 3.44 -5.40
N VAL A 123 -11.29 2.47 -4.77
CA VAL A 123 -11.15 1.05 -5.11
C VAL A 123 -12.43 0.55 -5.76
N THR A 124 -12.28 0.01 -6.97
CA THR A 124 -13.32 -0.73 -7.68
C THR A 124 -12.97 -2.22 -7.68
N HIS A 125 -13.95 -3.07 -7.95
CA HIS A 125 -13.74 -4.50 -8.02
C HIS A 125 -14.51 -5.13 -9.17
N LYS A 126 -13.95 -6.22 -9.71
CA LYS A 126 -14.61 -7.14 -10.63
C LYS A 126 -14.74 -8.50 -9.95
N ALA A 127 -15.94 -9.07 -9.93
CA ALA A 127 -16.14 -10.43 -9.46
C ALA A 127 -15.44 -11.46 -10.37
N LEU A 128 -14.84 -12.47 -9.75
CA LEU A 128 -14.21 -13.64 -10.36
C LEU A 128 -14.96 -14.92 -9.92
N ALA A 129 -14.52 -16.07 -10.42
CA ALA A 129 -15.11 -17.35 -10.03
C ALA A 129 -14.88 -17.67 -8.53
N GLY A 130 -15.96 -18.05 -7.84
CA GLY A 130 -15.95 -18.53 -6.46
C GLY A 130 -15.62 -17.44 -5.44
N ASP A 131 -16.54 -16.50 -5.23
CA ASP A 131 -16.48 -15.41 -4.23
C ASP A 131 -15.15 -14.65 -4.15
N ARG A 132 -14.44 -14.57 -5.27
CA ARG A 132 -13.16 -13.88 -5.40
C ARG A 132 -13.34 -12.62 -6.22
N TYR A 133 -12.44 -11.67 -6.01
CA TYR A 133 -12.42 -10.40 -6.71
C TYR A 133 -11.08 -10.14 -7.38
N LYS A 134 -11.09 -9.28 -8.40
CA LYS A 134 -9.93 -8.47 -8.78
C LYS A 134 -10.24 -7.04 -8.36
N PHE A 135 -9.40 -6.45 -7.53
CA PHE A 135 -9.52 -5.05 -7.11
C PHE A 135 -8.60 -4.16 -7.94
N THR A 136 -9.06 -2.95 -8.24
CA THR A 136 -8.29 -1.90 -8.90
C THR A 136 -8.48 -0.61 -8.11
N ALA A 137 -7.38 -0.05 -7.61
CA ALA A 137 -7.34 1.17 -6.82
C ALA A 137 -6.66 2.29 -7.61
N THR A 138 -7.36 3.39 -7.81
CA THR A 138 -6.91 4.53 -8.62
C THR A 138 -7.08 5.85 -7.86
N PRO A 139 -6.24 6.86 -8.13
CA PRO A 139 -6.43 8.20 -7.55
C PRO A 139 -7.82 8.74 -7.86
N GLN A 140 -8.35 9.55 -6.96
CA GLN A 140 -9.59 10.28 -7.23
C GLN A 140 -9.34 11.35 -8.31
N PRO A 141 -10.34 11.67 -9.15
CA PRO A 141 -10.22 12.79 -10.07
C PRO A 141 -9.77 14.05 -9.35
N GLU A 142 -8.87 14.82 -9.98
CA GLU A 142 -8.39 16.11 -9.47
C GLU A 142 -7.65 16.06 -8.12
N THR A 143 -7.36 14.87 -7.57
CA THR A 143 -6.48 14.74 -6.41
C THR A 143 -5.01 14.65 -6.83
N CYS A 144 -4.16 15.37 -6.12
CA CYS A 144 -2.71 15.28 -6.22
C CYS A 144 -2.17 14.76 -4.89
N CYS A 145 -1.56 13.58 -4.89
CA CYS A 145 -0.88 13.06 -3.71
C CYS A 145 0.48 13.75 -3.59
N SER A 146 0.51 14.78 -2.75
CA SER A 146 1.73 15.49 -2.38
C SER A 146 1.83 15.69 -0.88
N PHE A 147 3.07 15.69 -0.37
CA PHE A 147 3.37 15.88 1.04
C PHE A 147 4.84 16.27 1.22
N THR A 148 5.15 16.89 2.36
CA THR A 148 6.53 17.18 2.74
C THR A 148 7.13 15.99 3.49
N TYR A 149 8.33 15.56 3.10
CA TYR A 149 9.06 14.52 3.79
C TYR A 149 10.54 14.89 3.88
N LEU A 150 11.07 14.94 5.11
CA LEU A 150 12.45 15.37 5.40
C LEU A 150 12.82 16.69 4.71
N GLY A 151 11.90 17.67 4.74
CA GLY A 151 12.09 18.99 4.14
C GLY A 151 11.91 19.06 2.61
N ASN A 152 11.65 17.93 1.94
CA ASN A 152 11.45 17.89 0.49
C ASN A 152 9.96 17.79 0.14
N SER A 153 9.53 18.51 -0.91
CA SER A 153 8.20 18.31 -1.48
C SER A 153 8.17 17.05 -2.33
N ILE A 154 7.33 16.09 -1.95
CA ILE A 154 7.14 14.84 -2.67
C ILE A 154 5.82 14.90 -3.41
N HIS A 155 5.83 14.52 -4.68
CA HIS A 155 4.63 14.33 -5.49
C HIS A 155 4.65 12.92 -6.05
N VAL A 156 3.55 12.20 -5.90
CA VAL A 156 3.43 10.82 -6.39
C VAL A 156 2.09 10.59 -7.05
N SER A 157 2.10 9.68 -8.01
CA SER A 157 0.90 9.02 -8.52
C SER A 157 0.87 7.64 -7.89
N LEU A 158 -0.20 7.35 -7.15
CA LEU A 158 -0.43 6.08 -6.47
C LEU A 158 -1.40 5.22 -7.27
N GLY A 159 -1.33 3.91 -7.11
CA GLY A 159 -2.34 3.01 -7.66
C GLY A 159 -1.92 1.56 -7.55
N PHE A 160 -2.89 0.66 -7.46
CA PHE A 160 -2.61 -0.77 -7.44
C PHE A 160 -3.73 -1.61 -8.03
N GLU A 161 -3.37 -2.81 -8.45
CA GLU A 161 -4.32 -3.90 -8.68
C GLU A 161 -3.97 -5.07 -7.77
N THR A 162 -4.96 -5.80 -7.29
CA THR A 162 -4.70 -6.99 -6.46
C THR A 162 -5.73 -8.08 -6.65
N THR A 163 -5.24 -9.31 -6.54
CA THR A 163 -6.01 -10.54 -6.41
C THR A 163 -5.57 -11.26 -5.12
N ALA A 164 -6.10 -12.45 -4.85
CA ALA A 164 -5.68 -13.22 -3.70
C ALA A 164 -4.17 -13.55 -3.70
N ALA A 165 -3.57 -13.70 -4.88
CA ALA A 165 -2.19 -14.19 -5.08
C ALA A 165 -1.22 -13.10 -5.52
N GLU A 166 -1.69 -12.03 -6.18
CA GLU A 166 -0.83 -11.05 -6.84
C GLU A 166 -1.16 -9.62 -6.39
N PHE A 167 -0.14 -8.78 -6.35
CA PHE A 167 -0.25 -7.35 -6.09
C PHE A 167 0.59 -6.57 -7.10
N HIS A 168 -0.04 -5.73 -7.89
CA HIS A 168 0.61 -4.88 -8.89
C HIS A 168 0.60 -3.44 -8.40
N SER A 169 1.78 -2.87 -8.16
CA SER A 169 1.90 -1.47 -7.74
C SER A 169 2.29 -0.57 -8.90
N TYR A 170 1.55 0.53 -9.07
CA TYR A 170 1.77 1.55 -10.10
C TYR A 170 2.37 2.83 -9.51
N ASP A 171 2.87 2.76 -8.27
CA ASP A 171 3.38 3.92 -7.55
C ASP A 171 4.60 4.51 -8.26
N LYS A 172 4.59 5.83 -8.44
CA LYS A 172 5.68 6.56 -9.07
C LYS A 172 5.79 7.99 -8.55
N GLY A 173 7.02 8.46 -8.47
CA GLY A 173 7.33 9.88 -8.26
C GLY A 173 6.95 10.68 -9.49
N ILE A 174 6.38 11.87 -9.28
CA ILE A 174 6.00 12.81 -10.33
C ILE A 174 6.82 14.08 -10.15
N ASP A 175 7.44 14.55 -11.22
CA ASP A 175 8.00 15.90 -11.27
C ASP A 175 6.83 16.90 -11.33
N PRO A 176 6.70 17.81 -10.33
CA PRO A 176 5.54 18.71 -10.27
C PRO A 176 5.53 19.77 -11.36
N THR A 177 6.66 20.05 -12.00
CA THR A 177 6.79 21.05 -13.06
C THR A 177 6.46 20.47 -14.43
N THR A 178 6.91 19.24 -14.69
CA THR A 178 6.80 18.60 -16.02
C THR A 178 5.72 17.52 -16.09
N GLY A 179 5.22 17.04 -14.94
CA GLY A 179 4.29 15.92 -14.83
C GLY A 179 4.89 14.56 -15.16
N LYS A 180 6.20 14.49 -15.43
CA LYS A 180 6.88 13.24 -15.82
C LYS A 180 7.16 12.36 -14.62
N ALA A 181 7.16 11.05 -14.84
CA ALA A 181 7.58 10.09 -13.83
C ALA A 181 9.08 10.18 -13.59
N THR A 182 9.51 10.26 -12.33
CA THR A 182 10.92 10.40 -11.93
C THR A 182 11.53 9.11 -11.37
N TRP A 183 10.71 8.29 -10.72
CA TRP A 183 11.08 6.98 -10.18
C TRP A 183 9.83 6.10 -10.02
N GLY A 184 10.03 4.81 -9.72
CA GLY A 184 8.93 3.86 -9.46
C GLY A 184 8.49 3.13 -10.72
N ALA A 185 7.19 2.91 -10.88
CA ALA A 185 6.59 2.14 -11.97
C ALA A 185 6.59 2.91 -13.31
N ILE A 186 7.78 3.17 -13.87
CA ILE A 186 7.97 3.89 -15.15
C ILE A 186 7.70 2.99 -16.35
N MET A 187 8.22 1.76 -16.33
CA MET A 187 8.11 0.79 -17.44
C MET A 187 6.83 -0.06 -17.38
N GLY A 188 6.06 0.08 -16.30
CA GLY A 188 4.96 -0.81 -15.95
C GLY A 188 4.95 -1.06 -14.44
N PRO A 189 3.94 -1.75 -13.91
CA PRO A 189 3.82 -1.97 -12.48
C PRO A 189 4.96 -2.84 -11.94
N TYR A 190 5.28 -2.65 -10.67
CA TYR A 190 5.97 -3.70 -9.92
C TYR A 190 5.00 -4.85 -9.68
N ARG A 191 5.37 -6.05 -10.15
CA ARG A 191 4.54 -7.26 -10.12
C ARG A 191 4.96 -8.13 -8.95
N TYR A 192 4.23 -8.03 -7.85
CA TYR A 192 4.52 -8.79 -6.64
C TYR A 192 3.68 -10.06 -6.54
N THR A 193 4.34 -11.16 -6.17
CA THR A 193 3.71 -12.43 -5.81
C THR A 193 3.59 -12.52 -4.30
N LYS A 194 2.42 -12.88 -3.78
CA LYS A 194 2.24 -13.14 -2.35
C LYS A 194 3.02 -14.39 -1.95
N ARG A 195 3.89 -14.25 -0.95
CA ARG A 195 4.69 -15.33 -0.38
C ARG A 195 4.08 -15.88 0.89
N ASN A 196 3.58 -14.99 1.76
CA ASN A 196 2.92 -15.35 3.01
C ASN A 196 1.64 -14.56 3.20
N GLN A 197 0.59 -15.21 3.70
CA GLN A 197 -0.68 -14.59 4.05
C GLN A 197 -0.68 -14.21 5.53
N TYR A 198 -1.19 -13.02 5.86
CA TYR A 198 -1.40 -12.59 7.25
C TYR A 198 -2.89 -12.52 7.60
N SER A 199 -3.22 -12.84 8.85
CA SER A 199 -4.60 -12.71 9.37
C SER A 199 -4.92 -11.26 9.65
N ILE A 200 -6.05 -10.78 9.13
CA ILE A 200 -6.62 -9.46 9.47
C ILE A 200 -7.49 -9.49 10.73
N ARG A 201 -7.61 -10.65 11.38
CA ARG A 201 -8.34 -10.88 12.64
C ARG A 201 -7.38 -11.29 13.75
#